data_AF-A0A243GQ10-F1
#
_entry.id   AF-A0A243GQ10-F1
#
_cell.length_a   1.000
_cell.length_b   1.000
_cell.length_c   1.000
_cell.angle_alpha   90.00
_cell.angle_beta   90.00
_cell.angle_gamma   90.00
#
_symmetry.space_group_name_H-M   'P 1'
#
loop_
_entity.id
_entity.type
_entity.pdbx_description
1 polymer ?
#
loop_
_entity_poly.entity_id
_entity_poly.type
_entity_poly.pdbx_seq_one_letter_code
_entity_poly.pdbx_strand_id
1 'polypeptide(L)'
;MKKYYLGLIIIFTIIFSGGCSMNTDKKNEEQKIVEKANETAIKYFKEKENLDVVITGYEFAPSDFQTVFIKGHVKDDKTQAFTVHVEYGDSDYRVTSRTYSESLE
;
A
#
# COMPACT_ATOMS: atom_id res chain seq x y z
N MET A 1 23.07 18.95 -48.10
CA MET A 1 23.94 20.02 -47.58
C MET A 1 23.96 19.94 -46.06
N LYS A 2 25.17 19.86 -45.48
CA LYS A 2 25.63 20.35 -44.16
C LYS A 2 24.70 20.15 -42.93
N LYS A 3 25.01 19.21 -42.04
CA LYS A 3 26.02 19.23 -40.94
C LYS A 3 25.48 19.84 -39.62
N TYR A 4 25.42 18.95 -38.62
CA TYR A 4 25.54 19.08 -37.16
C TYR A 4 25.72 20.47 -36.51
N TYR A 5 24.95 20.70 -35.45
CA TYR A 5 25.29 21.45 -34.23
C TYR A 5 25.06 20.44 -33.10
N LEU A 6 25.98 19.90 -32.30
CA LEU A 6 27.22 20.32 -31.63
C LEU A 6 27.11 21.55 -30.72
N GLY A 7 27.04 21.27 -29.41
CA GLY A 7 27.34 22.17 -28.29
C GLY A 7 26.09 22.62 -27.53
N LEU A 8 26.05 22.71 -26.19
CA LEU A 8 26.98 22.41 -25.11
C LEU A 8 26.19 22.71 -23.81
N ILE A 9 26.28 21.84 -22.80
CA ILE A 9 26.28 22.13 -21.34
C ILE A 9 25.17 23.02 -20.74
N ILE A 10 24.50 22.49 -19.70
CA ILE A 10 24.26 23.07 -18.35
C ILE A 10 23.58 21.91 -17.57
N ILE A 11 24.32 21.06 -16.85
CA ILE A 11 24.56 21.21 -15.40
C ILE A 11 23.39 21.90 -14.69
N PHE A 12 22.32 21.15 -14.43
CA PHE A 12 21.43 21.44 -13.31
C PHE A 12 21.73 20.49 -12.15
N THR A 13 23.00 20.38 -11.78
CA THR A 13 23.35 20.09 -10.37
C THR A 13 23.10 21.36 -9.58
N ILE A 14 21.85 21.62 -9.23
CA ILE A 14 21.53 22.51 -8.12
C ILE A 14 20.50 21.81 -7.24
N ILE A 15 21.05 21.05 -6.30
CA ILE A 15 20.66 21.08 -4.88
C ILE A 15 19.14 20.94 -4.67
N PHE A 16 18.63 19.70 -4.70
CA PHE A 16 17.53 19.40 -3.78
C PHE A 16 18.15 19.23 -2.41
N SER A 17 18.36 20.40 -1.80
CA SER A 17 18.35 20.67 -0.37
C SER A 17 18.14 19.41 0.47
N GLY A 18 19.20 19.01 1.17
CA GLY A 18 19.13 18.17 2.36
C GLY A 18 18.29 18.87 3.44
N GLY A 19 16.98 18.84 3.26
CA GLY A 19 15.95 19.29 4.19
C GLY A 19 15.18 18.07 4.69
N CYS A 20 15.48 17.69 5.94
CA CYS A 20 14.77 16.70 6.77
C CYS A 20 14.62 15.27 6.22
N SER A 21 15.65 14.44 6.44
CA SER A 21 15.60 12.97 6.25
C SER A 21 14.45 12.29 7.02
N MET A 22 13.99 12.87 8.13
CA MET A 22 12.98 12.29 9.02
C MET A 22 11.62 12.00 8.36
N ASN A 23 11.24 12.73 7.30
CA ASN A 23 9.98 12.48 6.59
C ASN A 23 10.09 11.37 5.55
N THR A 24 11.28 11.15 5.00
CA THR A 24 11.54 10.07 4.04
C THR A 24 11.56 8.72 4.75
N ASP A 25 12.17 8.66 5.93
CA ASP A 25 12.30 7.42 6.71
C ASP A 25 10.93 6.90 7.18
N LYS A 26 10.08 7.77 7.73
CA LYS A 26 8.71 7.40 8.13
C LYS A 26 7.85 6.92 6.98
N LYS A 27 7.91 7.61 5.83
CA LYS A 27 7.16 7.21 4.63
C LYS A 27 7.61 5.84 4.12
N ASN A 28 8.90 5.54 4.20
CA ASN A 28 9.44 4.23 3.84
C ASN A 28 8.96 3.14 4.80
N GLU A 29 8.83 3.43 6.09
CA GLU A 29 8.28 2.49 7.09
C GLU A 29 6.79 2.22 6.86
N GLU A 30 5.98 3.26 6.68
CA GLU A 30 4.54 3.12 6.38
C GLU A 30 4.30 2.28 5.13
N GLN A 31 5.09 2.50 4.07
CA GLN A 31 4.98 1.71 2.84
C GLN A 31 5.29 0.23 3.07
N LYS A 32 6.34 -0.09 3.86
CA LYS A 32 6.67 -1.48 4.21
C LYS A 32 5.56 -2.15 5.03
N ILE A 33 4.93 -1.40 5.94
CA ILE A 33 3.80 -1.89 6.73
C ILE A 33 2.63 -2.21 5.80
N VAL A 34 2.28 -1.30 4.89
CA VAL A 34 1.18 -1.49 3.94
C VAL A 34 1.44 -2.68 3.00
N GLU A 35 2.66 -2.84 2.49
CA GLU A 35 3.02 -3.96 1.61
C GLU A 35 2.80 -5.31 2.30
N LYS A 36 3.35 -5.47 3.52
CA LYS A 36 3.15 -6.69 4.31
C LYS A 36 1.70 -6.91 4.71
N ALA A 37 0.96 -5.84 5.03
CA ALA A 37 -0.45 -5.93 5.34
C ALA A 37 -1.28 -6.40 4.14
N ASN A 38 -0.96 -5.93 2.92
CA ASN A 38 -1.58 -6.39 1.68
C ASN A 38 -1.29 -7.88 1.43
N GLU A 39 -0.03 -8.30 1.55
CA GLU A 39 0.36 -9.71 1.42
C GLU A 39 -0.40 -10.60 2.41
N THR A 40 -0.50 -10.14 3.66
CA THR A 40 -1.22 -10.83 4.74
C THR A 40 -2.71 -10.96 4.43
N ALA A 41 -3.34 -9.90 3.94
CA ALA A 41 -4.75 -9.91 3.55
C ALA A 41 -4.99 -10.88 2.38
N ILE A 42 -4.18 -10.81 1.32
CA ILE A 42 -4.30 -11.71 0.16
C ILE A 42 -4.15 -13.17 0.59
N LYS A 43 -3.13 -13.46 1.42
CA LYS A 43 -2.89 -14.80 1.94
C LYS A 43 -4.06 -15.31 2.79
N TYR A 44 -4.61 -14.47 3.66
CA TYR A 44 -5.77 -14.83 4.47
C TYR A 44 -6.95 -15.25 3.60
N PHE A 45 -7.33 -14.45 2.59
CA PHE A 45 -8.43 -14.82 1.71
C PHE A 45 -8.14 -16.09 0.90
N LYS A 46 -6.91 -16.24 0.41
CA LYS A 46 -6.54 -17.43 -0.36
C LYS A 46 -6.58 -18.71 0.47
N GLU A 47 -6.00 -18.69 1.68
CA GLU A 47 -5.80 -19.90 2.49
C GLU A 47 -6.99 -20.21 3.41
N LYS A 48 -7.67 -19.19 3.95
CA LYS A 48 -8.78 -19.36 4.90
C LYS A 48 -10.14 -19.36 4.23
N GLU A 49 -10.31 -18.60 3.16
CA GLU A 49 -11.60 -18.41 2.51
C GLU A 49 -11.66 -19.05 1.12
N ASN A 50 -10.52 -19.50 0.57
CA ASN A 50 -10.40 -19.99 -0.80
C ASN A 50 -10.91 -18.97 -1.84
N LEU A 51 -10.63 -17.68 -1.59
CA LEU A 51 -11.01 -16.57 -2.46
C LEU A 51 -9.78 -15.88 -3.03
N ASP A 52 -9.79 -15.64 -4.33
CA ASP A 52 -8.86 -14.71 -4.97
C ASP A 52 -9.43 -13.29 -4.89
N VAL A 53 -8.62 -12.34 -4.43
CA VAL A 53 -9.05 -10.96 -4.15
C VAL A 53 -8.17 -9.93 -4.84
N VAL A 54 -8.72 -8.74 -5.03
CA VAL A 54 -8.01 -7.57 -5.55
C VAL A 54 -8.02 -6.49 -4.47
N ILE A 55 -6.83 -6.04 -4.06
CA ILE A 55 -6.68 -4.92 -3.13
C ILE A 55 -6.83 -3.61 -3.92
N THR A 56 -7.63 -2.69 -3.39
CA THR A 56 -7.96 -1.41 -4.04
C THR A 56 -7.57 -0.19 -3.21
N GLY A 57 -7.27 -0.37 -1.92
CA GLY A 57 -6.81 0.71 -1.08
C GLY A 57 -6.48 0.26 0.34
N TYR A 58 -5.99 1.21 1.13
CA TYR A 58 -5.69 1.01 2.54
C TYR A 58 -5.94 2.30 3.33
N GLU A 59 -6.08 2.16 4.64
CA GLU A 59 -6.20 3.27 5.59
C GLU A 59 -5.56 2.85 6.90
N PHE A 60 -4.69 3.70 7.47
CA PHE A 60 -4.18 3.45 8.82
C PHE A 60 -5.28 3.76 9.83
N ALA A 61 -5.45 2.87 10.81
CA ALA A 61 -6.23 3.18 11.99
C ALA A 61 -5.61 4.40 12.74
N PRO A 62 -6.33 5.03 13.67
CA PRO A 62 -5.75 6.07 14.53
C PRO A 62 -4.45 5.57 15.16
N SER A 63 -3.47 6.46 15.38
CA SER A 63 -2.09 6.09 15.74
C SER A 63 -1.95 5.25 17.01
N ASP A 64 -2.97 5.25 17.87
CA ASP A 64 -3.04 4.40 19.07
C ASP A 64 -3.28 2.91 18.74
N PHE A 65 -3.64 2.59 17.49
CA PHE A 65 -3.92 1.26 17.00
C PHE A 65 -2.87 0.86 15.96
N GLN A 66 -2.14 -0.23 16.21
CA GLN A 66 -1.21 -0.81 15.24
C GLN A 66 -1.97 -1.62 14.18
N THR A 67 -2.86 -0.98 13.42
CA THR A 67 -3.74 -1.65 12.46
C THR A 67 -3.83 -0.88 11.15
N VAL A 68 -3.80 -1.60 10.03
CA VAL A 68 -4.13 -1.10 8.70
C VAL A 68 -5.43 -1.74 8.23
N PHE A 69 -6.36 -0.91 7.77
CA PHE A 69 -7.58 -1.35 7.10
C PHE A 69 -7.30 -1.54 5.62
N ILE A 70 -7.31 -2.77 5.15
CA ILE A 70 -7.09 -3.14 3.75
C ILE A 70 -8.45 -3.28 3.06
N LYS A 71 -8.65 -2.51 1.98
CA LYS A 71 -9.89 -2.46 1.20
C LYS A 71 -9.71 -3.21 -0.12
N GLY A 72 -10.71 -3.98 -0.52
CA GLY A 72 -10.64 -4.79 -1.74
C GLY A 72 -11.98 -5.36 -2.15
N HIS A 73 -11.96 -6.24 -3.14
CA HIS A 73 -13.11 -7.04 -3.54
C HIS A 73 -12.67 -8.43 -4.03
N VAL A 74 -13.59 -9.39 -4.09
CA VAL A 74 -13.34 -10.69 -4.73
C VAL A 74 -13.06 -10.47 -6.21
N LYS A 75 -12.03 -11.14 -6.75
CA LYS A 75 -11.52 -10.88 -8.11
C LYS A 75 -12.61 -10.99 -9.18
N ASP A 76 -13.47 -12.00 -9.05
CA ASP A 76 -14.53 -12.31 -10.02
C ASP A 76 -15.90 -11.72 -9.63
N ASP A 77 -16.00 -11.02 -8.49
CA ASP A 77 -17.22 -10.37 -8.02
C ASP A 77 -16.91 -9.06 -7.28
N LYS A 78 -17.10 -7.93 -7.96
CA LYS A 78 -16.88 -6.59 -7.39
C LYS A 78 -17.95 -6.18 -6.37
N THR A 79 -19.10 -6.85 -6.33
CA THR A 79 -20.15 -6.56 -5.34
C THR A 79 -19.76 -7.10 -3.96
N GLN A 80 -18.93 -8.14 -3.92
CA GLN A 80 -18.30 -8.65 -2.71
C GLN A 80 -17.05 -7.83 -2.35
N ALA A 81 -17.26 -6.53 -2.10
CA ALA A 81 -16.23 -5.66 -1.57
C ALA A 81 -16.05 -5.87 -0.05
N PHE A 82 -14.82 -5.70 0.44
CA PHE A 82 -14.46 -5.96 1.81
C PHE A 82 -13.52 -4.90 2.38
N THR A 83 -13.51 -4.82 3.71
CA THR A 83 -12.44 -4.22 4.50
C THR A 83 -11.92 -5.27 5.49
N VAL A 84 -10.61 -5.44 5.54
CA VAL A 84 -9.92 -6.34 6.48
C VAL A 84 -9.02 -5.54 7.39
N HIS A 85 -9.06 -5.83 8.68
CA HIS A 85 -8.19 -5.22 9.67
C HIS A 85 -6.96 -6.10 9.84
N VAL A 86 -5.80 -5.56 9.48
CA VAL A 86 -4.52 -6.23 9.66
C VAL A 86 -3.76 -5.52 10.77
N GLU A 87 -3.63 -6.21 11.90
CA GLU A 87 -2.76 -5.76 12.99
C GLU A 87 -1.31 -6.03 12.60
N TYR A 88 -0.42 -5.06 12.85
CA TYR A 88 1.00 -5.15 12.54
C TYR A 88 1.87 -4.94 13.78
N GLY A 89 2.85 -5.81 13.99
CA GLY A 89 3.89 -5.67 15.00
C GLY A 89 5.29 -5.67 14.38
N ASP A 90 6.32 -5.72 15.23
CA ASP A 90 7.73 -5.72 14.78
C ASP A 90 8.04 -6.90 13.83
N SER A 91 7.40 -8.05 14.03
CA SER A 91 7.68 -9.27 13.26
C SER A 91 6.46 -10.05 12.76
N ASP A 92 5.24 -9.70 13.20
CA ASP A 92 4.02 -10.46 12.88
C ASP A 92 2.91 -9.55 12.35
N TYR A 93 2.13 -10.08 11.41
CA TYR A 93 0.99 -9.44 10.76
C TYR A 93 -0.17 -10.41 10.78
N ARG A 94 -1.31 -9.99 11.32
CA ARG A 94 -2.47 -10.88 11.48
C ARG A 94 -3.77 -10.18 11.17
N VAL A 95 -4.63 -10.88 10.43
CA VAL A 95 -6.02 -10.48 10.24
C VAL A 95 -6.78 -10.66 11.56
N THR A 96 -7.33 -9.58 12.09
CA THR A 96 -8.10 -9.57 13.35
C THR A 96 -9.60 -9.49 13.10
N SER A 97 -10.03 -8.83 12.02
CA SER A 97 -11.41 -8.81 11.59
C SER A 97 -11.54 -8.59 10.08
N ARG A 98 -12.73 -8.92 9.56
CA ARG A 98 -13.10 -8.75 8.15
C ARG A 98 -14.57 -8.42 8.07
N THR A 99 -14.90 -7.42 7.27
CA THR A 99 -16.27 -6.97 7.00
C THR A 99 -16.47 -6.92 5.49
N TYR A 100 -17.57 -7.47 5.00
CA TYR A 100 -18.03 -7.22 3.64
C TYR A 100 -18.95 -6.00 3.63
N SER A 101 -18.81 -5.14 2.62
CA SER A 101 -19.86 -4.16 2.38
C SER A 101 -21.11 -4.91 1.94
N GLU A 102 -22.26 -4.62 2.55
CA GLU A 102 -23.52 -5.07 1.98
C GLU A 102 -23.63 -4.51 0.56
N SER A 103 -23.90 -5.39 -0.40
CA SER A 103 -24.32 -4.98 -1.72
C SER A 103 -25.58 -4.13 -1.53
N LEU A 104 -25.46 -2.80 -1.71
CA LEU A 104 -26.63 -1.95 -1.81
C LEU A 104 -27.32 -2.33 -3.13
N GLU A 105 -28.24 -3.28 -3.06
CA GLU A 105 -29.19 -3.62 -4.14
C GLU A 105 -30.10 -2.44 -4.47
#